data_AF-A0A9E5UFT8-F1
#
_entry.id   AF-A0A9E5UFT8-F1
#
_cell.length_a   1.000
_cell.length_b   1.000
_cell.length_c   1.000
_cell.angle_alpha   90.00
_cell.angle_beta   90.00
_cell.angle_gamma   90.00
#
_symmetry.space_group_name_H-M   'P 1'
#
loop_
_entity.id
_entity.type
_entity.pdbx_description
1 polymer ?
#
loop_
_entity_poly.entity_id
_entity_poly.type
_entity_poly.pdbx_seq_one_letter_code
_entity_poly.pdbx_strand_id
1 'polypeptide(L)' 'ICKTLAHPVRLRILNALQIGEKSVIELSSELEVSHGTLSRHLNYMRPWGVVVARRDGQSIYYRIENPKI' A
#
# COMPACT_ATOMS: atom_id res chain seq x y z
N ILE A 1 10.12 -14.48 3.57
CA ILE A 1 9.26 -13.31 3.89
C ILE A 1 10.07 -12.02 4.05
N CYS A 2 11.18 -11.99 4.82
CA CYS A 2 11.91 -10.74 5.10
C CYS A 2 12.54 -10.03 3.88
N LYS A 3 13.07 -10.74 2.87
CA LYS A 3 13.66 -10.08 1.69
C LYS A 3 12.62 -9.49 0.72
N THR A 4 11.41 -10.02 0.71
CA THR A 4 10.33 -9.56 -0.17
C THR A 4 9.59 -8.34 0.37
N LEU A 5 9.63 -8.05 1.67
CA LEU A 5 9.12 -6.78 2.23
C LEU A 5 10.17 -5.66 2.26
N ALA A 6 11.46 -5.98 2.17
CA ALA A 6 12.57 -5.03 2.29
C ALA A 6 12.80 -4.06 1.10
N HIS A 7 11.82 -3.86 0.23
CA HIS A 7 11.94 -2.86 -0.84
C HIS A 7 11.57 -1.48 -0.29
N PRO A 8 12.38 -0.44 -0.52
CA PRO A 8 12.19 0.87 0.11
C PRO A 8 10.80 1.46 -0.16
N VAL A 9 10.28 1.30 -1.39
CA VAL A 9 8.92 1.76 -1.71
C VAL A 9 7.83 1.00 -0.94
N ARG A 10 7.99 -0.32 -0.72
CA ARG A 10 7.00 -1.09 0.04
C ARG A 10 6.99 -0.68 1.51
N LEU A 11 8.16 -0.47 2.12
CA LEU A 11 8.25 0.05 3.48
C LEU A 11 7.62 1.43 3.61
N ARG A 12 7.85 2.33 2.63
CA ARG A 12 7.20 3.65 2.59
C ARG A 12 5.68 3.55 2.47
N ILE A 13 5.16 2.64 1.63
CA ILE A 13 3.71 2.39 1.54
C ILE A 13 3.17 1.91 2.89
N LEU A 14 3.85 0.96 3.55
CA LEU A 14 3.40 0.46 4.85
C LEU A 14 3.38 1.57 5.90
N ASN A 15 4.42 2.39 5.99
CA ASN A 15 4.46 3.54 6.90
C ASN A 15 3.31 4.52 6.63
N ALA A 16 3.03 4.85 5.37
CA ALA A 16 1.90 5.72 5.02
C ALA A 16 0.54 5.11 5.41
N LEU A 17 0.40 3.78 5.29
CA LEU A 17 -0.83 3.06 5.63
C LEU A 17 -0.99 2.75 7.13
N GLN A 18 0.05 2.95 7.95
CA GLN A 18 -0.07 2.83 9.42
C GLN A 18 -0.95 3.92 10.02
N ILE A 19 -1.00 5.10 9.38
CA ILE A 19 -1.74 6.28 9.85
C ILE A 19 -3.24 6.18 9.48
N GLY A 20 -3.58 5.36 8.48
CA GLY A 20 -4.95 5.16 8.02
C GLY A 20 -5.02 4.57 6.63
N GLU A 21 -6.24 4.31 6.16
CA GLU A 21 -6.45 3.87 4.79
C GLU A 21 -6.20 5.00 3.78
N LYS A 22 -5.53 4.71 2.67
CA LYS A 22 -5.21 5.69 1.62
C LYS A 22 -5.41 5.09 0.23
N SER A 23 -5.83 5.92 -0.71
CA SER A 23 -5.92 5.58 -2.13
C SER A 23 -4.54 5.60 -2.81
N VAL A 24 -4.46 5.03 -4.02
CA VAL A 24 -3.25 5.10 -4.86
C VAL A 24 -2.90 6.55 -5.21
N ILE A 25 -3.90 7.43 -5.28
CA ILE A 25 -3.71 8.84 -5.59
C ILE A 25 -3.04 9.55 -4.42
N GLU A 26 -3.57 9.35 -3.22
CA GLU A 26 -3.00 9.91 -1.98
C GLU A 26 -1.58 9.38 -1.73
N LEU A 27 -1.37 8.07 -1.85
CA LEU A 27 -0.05 7.46 -1.71
C LEU A 27 0.95 8.00 -2.73
N SER A 28 0.51 8.30 -3.96
CA SER A 28 1.37 8.85 -5.00
C SER A 28 1.80 10.27 -4.67
N SER A 29 0.86 11.09 -4.22
CA SER A 29 1.14 12.46 -3.79
C SER A 29 2.04 12.53 -2.57
N GLU A 30 1.87 11.62 -1.61
CA GLU A 30 2.65 11.61 -0.36
C GLU A 30 4.04 11.01 -0.53
N LEU A 31 4.16 9.95 -1.34
CA LEU A 31 5.43 9.23 -1.52
C LEU A 31 6.23 9.73 -2.71
N GLU A 32 5.68 10.64 -3.54
CA GLU A 32 6.28 11.11 -4.79
C GLU A 32 6.67 9.95 -5.72
N VAL A 33 5.84 8.90 -5.73
CA VAL A 33 6.02 7.70 -6.56
C VAL A 33 4.85 7.62 -7.53
N SER A 34 5.11 7.26 -8.79
CA SER A 34 4.06 7.14 -9.80
C SER A 34 2.97 6.13 -9.43
N HIS A 35 1.72 6.42 -9.82
CA HIS A 35 0.58 5.51 -9.59
C HIS A 35 0.84 4.11 -10.14
N GLY A 36 1.52 3.97 -11.28
CA GLY A 36 1.85 2.68 -11.88
C GLY A 36 2.77 1.83 -10.99
N THR A 37 3.81 2.44 -10.43
CA THR A 37 4.73 1.76 -9.51
C THR A 37 4.03 1.40 -8.20
N LEU A 38 3.23 2.30 -7.62
CA LEU A 38 2.47 2.02 -6.41
C LEU A 38 1.44 0.89 -6.61
N SER A 39 0.67 0.95 -7.70
CA SER A 39 -0.31 -0.09 -8.04
C SER A 39 0.36 -1.46 -8.19
N ARG A 40 1.54 -1.52 -8.82
CA ARG A 40 2.32 -2.77 -8.91
C ARG A 40 2.74 -3.29 -7.54
N HIS A 41 3.24 -2.43 -6.66
CA HIS A 41 3.63 -2.84 -5.31
C HIS A 41 2.43 -3.26 -4.45
N LEU A 42 1.32 -2.53 -4.51
CA LEU A 42 0.09 -2.86 -3.78
C LEU A 42 -0.52 -4.18 -4.27
N ASN A 43 -0.58 -4.40 -5.58
CA ASN A 43 -1.02 -5.67 -6.17
C ASN A 43 -0.07 -6.81 -5.82
N TYR A 44 1.23 -6.55 -5.72
CA TYR A 44 2.19 -7.53 -5.25
C TYR A 44 1.95 -7.89 -3.78
N MET A 45 1.65 -6.93 -2.91
CA MET A 45 1.48 -7.12 -1.45
C MET A 45 0.13 -7.73 -1.06
N ARG A 46 -0.93 -7.47 -1.84
CA ARG A 46 -2.30 -7.97 -1.58
C ARG A 46 -2.39 -9.51 -1.42
N PRO A 47 -1.85 -10.35 -2.32
CA PRO A 47 -1.95 -11.81 -2.17
C PRO A 47 -1.13 -12.39 -1.01
N TRP A 48 -0.18 -11.63 -0.45
CA TRP A 48 0.56 -12.05 0.75
C TRP A 48 -0.13 -11.66 2.06
N GLY A 49 -1.32 -11.06 1.98
CA GLY A 49 -2.08 -10.62 3.14
C GLY A 49 -1.41 -9.47 3.91
N VAL A 50 -0.65 -8.64 3.21
CA VAL A 50 0.04 -7.48 3.82
C VAL A 50 -0.88 -6.26 3.82
N VAL A 51 -1.61 -6.07 2.71
CA VAL A 51 -2.58 -4.99 2.54
C VAL A 51 -3.89 -5.54 2.02
N VAL A 52 -4.99 -4.95 2.47
CA VAL A 52 -6.33 -5.17 1.90
C VAL A 52 -6.79 -3.91 1.19
N ALA A 53 -7.78 -4.08 0.31
CA ALA A 53 -8.38 -2.95 -0.39
C ALA A 53 -9.88 -2.91 -0.18
N ARG A 54 -10.38 -1.68 -0.02
CA ARG A 54 -11.79 -1.35 0.10
C ARG A 54 -12.14 -0.42 -1.06
N ARG A 55 -13.25 -0.71 -1.73
CA ARG A 55 -13.79 0.20 -2.75
C ARG A 55 -14.76 1.15 -2.09
N ASP A 56 -14.63 2.44 -2.40
CA ASP A 56 -15.52 3.50 -1.96
C ASP A 56 -15.88 4.38 -3.16
N GLY A 57 -17.09 4.19 -3.70
CA GLY A 57 -17.49 4.76 -4.98
C GLY A 57 -16.56 4.35 -6.12
N GLN A 58 -15.88 5.34 -6.70
CA GLN A 58 -14.91 5.14 -7.79
C GLN A 58 -13.47 4.96 -7.29
N SER A 59 -13.22 5.20 -6.00
CA SER A 59 -11.89 5.14 -5.40
C SER A 59 -11.62 3.78 -4.77
N ILE A 60 -10.35 3.35 -4.83
CA ILE A 60 -9.86 2.16 -4.12
C ILE A 60 -8.91 2.62 -3.03
N TYR A 61 -9.28 2.34 -1.79
CA TYR A 61 -8.50 2.60 -0.60
C TYR A 61 -7.78 1.33 -0.16
N TYR A 62 -6.56 1.48 0.31
CA TYR A 62 -5.72 0.41 0.82
C TYR A 62 -5.48 0.62 2.31
N ARG A 63 -5.41 -0.46 3.07
CA ARG A 63 -4.99 -0.46 4.48
C ARG A 63 -4.17 -1.69 4.79
N ILE A 64 -3.40 -1.66 5.87
CA ILE A 64 -2.69 -2.85 6.37
C ILE A 64 -3.73 -3.88 6.83
N GLU A 65 -3.54 -5.15 6.45
CA GLU A 65 -4.47 -6.22 6.85
C GLU A 65 -4.37 -6.52 8.34
N ASN A 66 -3.13 -6.64 8.84
CA ASN A 66 -2.85 -6.90 10.25
C ASN A 66 -1.91 -5.82 10.81
N PRO A 67 -2.41 -4.88 11.63
CA PRO A 67 -1.59 -3.84 12.25
C PRO A 67 -0.62 -4.36 13.33
N LYS A 68 -0.61 -5.66 13.64
CA LYS A 68 0.34 -6.30 14.58
C LYS A 68 1.61 -6.87 13.92
N ILE A 69 1.84 -6.61 12.62
CA ILE A 69 3.10 -6.92 11.93
C ILE A 69 4.04 -5.72 12.02
#